data_AF-A0A1G9DUG6-F1
#
_entry.id   AF-A0A1G9DUG6-F1
#
_cell.length_a   1.000
_cell.length_b   1.000
_cell.length_c   1.000
_cell.angle_alpha   90.00
_cell.angle_beta   90.00
_cell.angle_gamma   90.00
#
_symmetry.space_group_name_H-M   'P 1'
#
loop_
_entity.id
_entity.type
_entity.pdbx_description
1 polymer ?
#
loop_
_entity_poly.entity_id
_entity_poly.type
_entity_poly.pdbx_seq_one_letter_code
_entity_poly.pdbx_strand_id
1 'polypeptide(L)' 'MATSQSTTHDYRCPECTGSLQSHHESLECVDCGYTPRHGSD' A
#
# COMPACT_ATOMS: atom_id res chain seq x y z
N MET A 1 -11.75 -23.09 -15.98
CA MET A 1 -11.71 -21.62 -15.97
C MET A 1 -11.03 -21.21 -14.67
N ALA A 2 -9.75 -20.84 -14.69
CA ALA A 2 -9.07 -20.36 -13.48
C ALA A 2 -9.31 -18.86 -13.38
N THR A 3 -10.17 -18.46 -12.44
CA THR A 3 -10.43 -17.06 -12.12
C THR A 3 -9.13 -16.43 -11.66
N SER A 4 -8.64 -15.44 -12.41
CA SER A 4 -7.58 -14.53 -11.98
C SER A 4 -8.06 -13.87 -10.68
N GLN A 5 -7.66 -14.42 -9.54
CA GLN A 5 -7.83 -13.76 -8.26
C GLN A 5 -6.89 -12.57 -8.32
N SER A 6 -7.43 -11.44 -8.76
CA SER A 6 -6.78 -10.15 -8.64
C SER A 6 -6.61 -9.93 -7.15
N THR A 7 -5.48 -10.37 -6.60
CA THR A 7 -5.05 -10.04 -5.25
C THR A 7 -4.72 -8.56 -5.28
N THR A 8 -5.76 -7.73 -5.21
CA THR A 8 -5.67 -6.35 -4.84
C THR A 8 -5.13 -6.38 -3.42
N HIS A 9 -3.81 -6.38 -3.28
CA HIS A 9 -3.15 -6.18 -2.00
C HIS A 9 -3.54 -4.78 -1.55
N ASP A 10 -4.55 -4.71 -0.69
CA ASP A 10 -4.97 -3.49 -0.04
C ASP A 10 -3.86 -3.12 0.96
N TYR A 11 -2.90 -2.33 0.50
CA TYR A 11 -1.82 -1.85 1.34
C TYR A 11 -2.43 -0.93 2.40
N ARG A 12 -2.41 -1.35 3.66
CA ARG A 12 -2.93 -0.59 4.79
C ARG A 12 -1.82 0.16 5.51
N CYS A 13 -2.09 1.41 5.85
CA CYS A 13 -1.19 2.25 6.62
C CYS A 13 -1.21 1.84 8.10
N PRO A 14 -0.06 1.54 8.73
CA PRO A 14 -0.01 1.16 10.14
C PRO A 14 -0.31 2.33 11.10
N GLU A 15 -0.09 3.58 10.68
CA GLU A 15 -0.28 4.75 11.55
C GLU A 15 -1.76 5.16 11.66
N CYS A 16 -2.47 5.19 10.53
CA CYS A 16 -3.83 5.71 10.46
C CYS A 16 -4.87 4.70 9.97
N THR A 17 -4.48 3.45 9.65
CA THR A 17 -5.35 2.40 9.04
C THR A 17 -5.94 2.79 7.67
N GLY A 18 -5.52 3.93 7.13
CA GLY A 18 -5.87 4.39 5.80
C GLY A 18 -5.30 3.49 4.70
N SER A 19 -5.72 3.75 3.46
CA SER A 19 -5.17 3.06 2.29
C SER A 19 -3.87 3.72 1.85
N LEU A 20 -2.84 2.90 1.65
CA LEU A 20 -1.61 3.31 0.97
C LEU A 20 -1.86 3.29 -0.54
N GLN A 21 -1.45 4.35 -1.22
CA GLN A 21 -1.42 4.41 -2.68
C GLN A 21 0.02 4.43 -3.18
N SER A 22 0.26 3.79 -4.31
CA SER A 22 1.52 3.90 -5.03
C SER A 22 1.59 5.25 -5.71
N HIS A 23 2.46 6.14 -5.23
CA HIS A 23 2.73 7.45 -5.81
C HIS A 23 4.12 7.46 -6.46
N HIS A 24 4.15 7.59 -7.78
CA HIS A 24 5.32 7.53 -8.68
C HIS A 24 6.13 6.21 -8.63
N GLU A 25 6.71 5.89 -7.48
CA GLU A 25 7.46 4.66 -7.20
C GLU A 25 7.55 4.34 -5.70
N SER A 26 6.77 5.05 -4.88
CA SER A 26 6.72 4.87 -3.42
C SER A 26 5.30 4.59 -2.97
N LEU A 27 5.12 3.74 -1.95
CA LEU A 27 3.85 3.63 -1.26
C LEU A 27 3.73 4.79 -0.28
N GLU A 28 2.69 5.59 -0.40
CA GLU A 28 2.39 6.71 0.51
C GLU A 28 0.93 6.65 0.94
N CYS A 29 0.66 6.93 2.22
CA CYS A 29 -0.69 6.98 2.74
C CYS A 29 -1.32 8.33 2.41
N VAL A 30 -2.42 8.31 1.66
CA VAL A 30 -3.13 9.54 1.29
C VAL A 30 -3.86 10.22 2.46
N ASP A 31 -4.02 9.51 3.57
CA ASP A 31 -4.78 9.99 4.73
C ASP A 31 -3.87 10.74 5.71
N CYS A 32 -2.74 10.13 6.08
CA CYS A 32 -1.81 10.67 7.06
C CYS A 32 -0.41 11.02 6.52
N GLY A 33 -0.13 10.79 5.23
CA GLY A 33 1.18 11.05 4.60
C GLY A 33 2.27 10.05 4.98
N TYR A 34 1.92 8.96 5.67
CA TYR A 34 2.89 7.93 6.06
C TYR A 34 3.48 7.24 4.83
N THR A 35 4.79 7.29 4.69
CA THR A 35 5.53 6.62 3.62
C THR A 35 6.32 5.47 4.23
N PRO A 36 5.87 4.20 4.10
CA PRO A 36 6.70 3.06 4.46
C PRO A 36 8.00 3.10 3.65
N ARG A 37 9.14 3.26 4.32
CA ARG A 37 10.43 2.97 3.70
C ARG A 37 10.44 1.48 3.42
N HIS A 38 10.58 1.09 2.14
CA HIS A 38 10.85 -0.30 1.77
C HIS A 38 12.05 -0.77 2.61
N GLY A 39 11.75 -1.49 3.68
CA GLY A 39 12.75 -2.04 4.57
C GLY A 39 13.56 -3.03 3.75
N SER A 40 14.83 -2.72 3.56
CA SER A 40 15.83 -3.73 3.26
C SER A 40 16.01 -4.55 4.54
N ASP A 41 15.48 -5.78 4.55
CA ASP A 41 15.97 -6.95 5.31
C ASP A 41 15.44 -8.23 4.66
#